data_AF-A0A147B701-F1
#
_entry.id   AF-A0A147B701-F1
#
_cell.length_a   1.000
_cell.length_b   1.000
_cell.length_c   1.000
_cell.angle_alpha   90.00
_cell.angle_beta   90.00
_cell.angle_gamma   90.00
#
_symmetry.space_group_name_H-M   'P 1'
#
loop_
_entity.id
_entity.type
_entity.pdbx_description
1 polymer ?
#
loop_
_entity_poly.entity_id
_entity_poly.type
_entity_poly.pdbx_seq_one_letter_code
_entity_poly.pdbx_strand_id
1 'polypeptide(L)'
;YPYQQRYRLYSQWKNETYLSHPLLIRMKAESLKKIKYIMKRLSKENVKPSGRQIGKLSHSNPCFLFDYILSQIQTWDNLICPVVDSLKYLTLLSYDVLAYCVIEALCNPEKDRMKHDGTTISQWLQSLANFCGAVFKKYSIELNGLLQLVANQLKAEKSLDLLVVKEIVQKMTGIESTEEATQEQLEAMCGGELLKAEGGYFHQLRNTKKSSQRLKEALLEQDLALPLCLLMAQQKNCILYKEQEASHLKLVGKLFDQCQDTLVQFGSFLSSSLSMEEYASRLPPIGRLLSQYHVQADVAFFLARPMFGHAVALKFDEIRKRDKGFKNLTDAQKVQKYVEAVDSVMTQVVESVRPLHPSKTWEDLSPQFYVTFWSLSMYDLSVPASSYDREVKKLKQQMAQIEDNKDMVPSKRKKERDRCEALMEK
;
A
#
# COMPACT_ATOMS: atom_id res chain seq x y z
N TYR A 1 -0.57 -26.83 -4.24
CA TYR A 1 -0.33 -27.04 -2.79
C TYR A 1 -0.43 -25.71 -2.08
N PRO A 2 -1.04 -25.64 -0.89
CA PRO A 2 -1.05 -24.43 -0.06
C PRO A 2 0.37 -23.91 0.18
N TYR A 3 0.56 -22.58 0.19
CA TYR A 3 1.89 -21.97 0.34
C TYR A 3 2.60 -22.42 1.63
N GLN A 4 1.85 -22.63 2.72
CA GLN A 4 2.36 -23.08 4.01
C GLN A 4 3.09 -24.43 3.91
N GLN A 5 2.54 -25.37 3.13
CA GLN A 5 3.17 -26.68 2.91
C GLN A 5 4.43 -26.53 2.05
N ARG A 6 4.37 -25.72 0.98
CA ARG A 6 5.53 -25.45 0.12
C ARG A 6 6.68 -24.84 0.91
N TYR A 7 6.39 -23.88 1.80
CA TYR A 7 7.41 -23.21 2.61
C TYR A 7 8.07 -24.14 3.63
N ARG A 8 7.30 -25.07 4.22
CA ARG A 8 7.88 -26.13 5.06
C ARG A 8 8.84 -27.01 4.25
N LEU A 9 8.46 -27.40 3.03
CA LEU A 9 9.34 -28.17 2.13
C LEU A 9 10.61 -27.38 1.76
N TYR A 10 10.49 -26.08 1.47
CA TYR A 10 11.66 -25.24 1.16
C TYR A 10 12.60 -25.10 2.37
N SER A 11 12.05 -25.03 3.57
CA SER A 11 12.83 -25.01 4.81
C SER A 11 13.62 -26.31 5.01
N GLN A 12 12.95 -27.46 4.88
CA GLN A 12 13.59 -28.78 4.93
C GLN A 12 14.67 -28.93 3.86
N TRP A 13 14.36 -28.47 2.63
CA TRP A 13 15.31 -28.51 1.53
C TRP A 13 16.59 -27.71 1.84
N LYS A 14 16.48 -26.52 2.41
CA LYS A 14 17.62 -25.67 2.76
C LYS A 14 18.43 -26.23 3.95
N ASN A 15 17.74 -26.64 5.00
CA ASN A 15 18.33 -26.84 6.32
C ASN A 15 18.65 -28.31 6.66
N GLU A 16 17.90 -29.27 6.12
CA GLU A 16 18.05 -30.68 6.47
C GLU A 16 18.71 -31.48 5.35
N THR A 17 18.24 -31.31 4.11
CA THR A 17 18.62 -32.17 2.98
C THR A 17 20.13 -32.11 2.66
N TYR A 18 20.74 -30.93 2.74
CA TYR A 18 22.16 -30.77 2.39
C TYR A 18 23.12 -31.27 3.46
N LEU A 19 22.68 -31.49 4.70
CA LEU A 19 23.54 -31.98 5.79
C LEU A 19 23.74 -33.50 5.74
N SER A 20 22.82 -34.21 5.10
CA SER A 20 22.76 -35.67 5.14
C SER A 20 23.70 -36.37 4.16
N HIS A 21 24.18 -35.67 3.11
CA HIS A 21 24.96 -36.29 2.03
C HIS A 21 26.22 -35.48 1.68
N PRO A 22 27.43 -36.07 1.74
CA PRO A 22 28.69 -35.38 1.43
C PRO A 22 28.74 -34.73 0.04
N LEU A 23 28.12 -35.36 -0.97
CA LEU A 23 28.04 -34.81 -2.33
C LEU A 23 27.23 -33.51 -2.38
N LEU A 24 26.16 -33.40 -1.59
CA LEU A 24 25.34 -32.20 -1.51
C LEU A 24 26.09 -31.08 -0.77
N ILE A 25 26.83 -31.41 0.30
CA ILE A 25 27.72 -30.46 0.99
C ILE A 25 28.76 -29.88 0.01
N ARG A 26 29.41 -30.74 -0.79
CA ARG A 26 30.36 -30.30 -1.81
C ARG A 26 29.70 -29.40 -2.85
N MET A 27 28.54 -29.79 -3.37
CA MET A 27 27.77 -29.00 -4.36
C MET A 27 27.35 -27.64 -3.80
N LYS A 28 27.01 -27.56 -2.51
CA LYS A 28 26.71 -26.30 -1.81
C LYS A 28 27.92 -25.37 -1.83
N ALA A 29 29.11 -25.88 -1.47
CA ALA A 29 30.34 -25.08 -1.47
C ALA A 29 30.72 -24.58 -2.88
N GLU A 30 30.64 -25.44 -3.89
CA GLU A 30 30.90 -25.07 -5.28
C GLU A 30 29.90 -24.02 -5.79
N SER A 31 28.62 -24.19 -5.48
CA SER A 31 27.56 -23.24 -5.86
C SER A 31 27.79 -21.89 -5.20
N LEU A 32 28.09 -21.86 -3.90
CA LEU A 32 28.41 -20.61 -3.19
C LEU A 32 29.60 -19.87 -3.79
N LYS A 33 30.65 -20.59 -4.22
CA LYS A 33 31.80 -19.97 -4.91
C LYS A 33 31.36 -19.29 -6.22
N LYS A 34 30.52 -19.94 -7.02
CA LYS A 34 29.97 -19.39 -8.27
C LYS A 34 29.05 -18.19 -8.01
N ILE A 35 28.17 -18.29 -7.01
CA ILE A 35 27.26 -17.21 -6.62
C ILE A 35 28.06 -15.96 -6.21
N LYS A 36 29.05 -16.12 -5.33
CA LYS A 36 29.96 -15.04 -4.90
C LYS A 36 30.67 -14.39 -6.09
N TYR A 37 31.16 -15.20 -7.03
CA TYR A 37 31.84 -14.69 -8.22
C TYR A 37 30.95 -13.80 -9.08
N ILE A 38 29.70 -14.21 -9.32
CA ILE A 38 28.75 -13.44 -10.13
C ILE A 38 28.36 -12.15 -9.41
N MET A 39 28.03 -12.24 -8.12
CA MET A 39 27.56 -11.09 -7.33
C MET A 39 28.62 -10.00 -7.20
N LYS A 40 29.91 -10.36 -7.09
CA LYS A 40 31.02 -9.37 -7.07
C LYS A 40 31.16 -8.58 -8.38
N ARG A 41 30.61 -9.08 -9.48
CA ARG A 41 30.71 -8.47 -10.81
C ARG A 41 29.41 -7.84 -11.26
N LEU A 42 28.30 -8.05 -10.56
CA LEU A 42 26.99 -7.57 -10.98
C LEU A 42 26.96 -6.03 -11.00
N SER A 43 26.68 -5.46 -12.18
CA SER A 43 26.53 -4.03 -12.40
C SER A 43 25.36 -3.75 -13.34
N LYS A 44 24.96 -2.48 -13.48
CA LYS A 44 23.90 -2.06 -14.42
C LYS A 44 24.22 -2.41 -15.88
N GLU A 45 25.49 -2.48 -16.25
CA GLU A 45 25.93 -2.74 -17.63
C GLU A 45 25.88 -4.23 -17.99
N ASN A 46 26.12 -5.11 -17.02
CA ASN A 46 26.22 -6.56 -17.26
C ASN A 46 25.05 -7.37 -16.69
N VAL A 47 23.92 -6.72 -16.38
CA VAL A 47 22.71 -7.36 -15.85
C VAL A 47 22.25 -8.56 -16.69
N LYS A 48 22.23 -8.44 -18.02
CA LYS A 48 21.74 -9.52 -18.90
C LYS A 48 22.60 -10.78 -18.85
N PRO A 49 23.93 -10.73 -19.05
CA PRO A 49 24.78 -11.91 -18.94
C PRO A 49 24.79 -12.47 -17.51
N SER A 50 24.92 -11.62 -16.48
CA SER A 50 24.89 -12.04 -15.08
C SER A 50 23.55 -12.68 -14.70
N GLY A 51 22.44 -12.12 -15.16
CA GLY A 51 21.09 -12.65 -14.94
C GLY A 51 20.87 -14.02 -15.56
N ARG A 52 21.45 -14.31 -16.73
CA ARG A 52 21.41 -15.67 -17.31
C ARG A 52 22.19 -16.68 -16.47
N GLN A 53 23.33 -16.27 -15.90
CA GLN A 53 24.12 -17.14 -15.01
C GLN A 53 23.38 -17.37 -13.68
N ILE A 54 22.79 -16.33 -13.10
CA ILE A 54 21.92 -16.42 -11.92
C ILE A 54 20.73 -17.35 -12.19
N GLY A 55 20.07 -17.21 -13.34
CA GLY A 55 18.99 -18.09 -13.77
C GLY A 55 19.41 -19.57 -13.76
N LYS A 56 20.53 -19.91 -14.42
CA LYS A 56 21.07 -21.28 -14.44
C LYS A 56 21.36 -21.83 -13.04
N LEU A 57 21.95 -21.02 -12.16
CA LEU A 57 22.20 -21.43 -10.77
C LEU A 57 20.91 -21.61 -9.98
N SER A 58 19.90 -20.75 -10.20
CA SER A 58 18.62 -20.80 -9.50
C SER A 58 17.82 -22.07 -9.79
N HIS A 59 18.06 -22.73 -10.93
CA HIS A 59 17.38 -23.99 -11.25
C HIS A 59 17.89 -25.16 -10.41
N SER A 60 19.15 -25.11 -9.97
CA SER A 60 19.78 -26.21 -9.22
C SER A 60 19.82 -25.93 -7.72
N ASN A 61 20.09 -24.68 -7.31
CA ASN A 61 20.31 -24.33 -5.90
C ASN A 61 19.70 -22.95 -5.56
N PRO A 62 18.36 -22.79 -5.63
CA PRO A 62 17.69 -21.50 -5.41
C PRO A 62 17.83 -21.00 -3.97
N CYS A 63 17.73 -21.86 -2.95
CA CYS A 63 17.76 -21.42 -1.55
C CYS A 63 19.06 -20.68 -1.20
N PHE A 64 20.23 -21.29 -1.48
CA PHE A 64 21.53 -20.67 -1.18
C PHE A 64 21.86 -19.47 -2.06
N LEU A 65 21.36 -19.48 -3.31
CA LEU A 65 21.48 -18.34 -4.20
C LEU A 65 20.77 -17.12 -3.61
N PHE A 66 19.51 -17.27 -3.22
CA PHE A 66 18.73 -16.16 -2.68
C PHE A 66 19.18 -15.75 -1.29
N ASP A 67 19.56 -16.71 -0.43
CA ASP A 67 20.16 -16.42 0.88
C ASP A 67 21.40 -15.49 0.73
N TYR A 68 22.31 -15.83 -0.19
CA TYR A 68 23.47 -14.98 -0.46
C TYR A 68 23.08 -13.65 -1.10
N ILE A 69 22.19 -13.63 -2.10
CA ILE A 69 21.75 -12.40 -2.77
C ILE A 69 21.11 -11.43 -1.76
N LEU A 70 20.22 -11.92 -0.89
CA LEU A 70 19.56 -11.13 0.15
C LEU A 70 20.58 -10.60 1.17
N SER A 71 21.59 -11.39 1.53
CA SER A 71 22.69 -10.91 2.37
C SER A 71 23.42 -9.71 1.75
N GLN A 72 23.65 -9.73 0.43
CA GLN A 72 24.32 -8.62 -0.26
C GLN A 72 23.42 -7.39 -0.36
N ILE A 73 22.13 -7.56 -0.64
CA ILE A 73 21.16 -6.45 -0.68
C ILE A 73 21.03 -5.77 0.67
N GLN A 74 21.01 -6.55 1.75
CA GLN A 74 20.92 -6.04 3.12
C GLN A 74 22.15 -5.23 3.56
N THR A 75 23.27 -5.34 2.83
CA THR A 75 24.47 -4.55 3.08
C THR A 75 24.63 -3.41 2.07
N TRP A 76 24.17 -3.59 0.82
CA TRP A 76 24.45 -2.70 -0.30
C TRP A 76 23.18 -2.34 -1.08
N ASP A 77 22.56 -1.21 -0.74
CA ASP A 77 21.31 -0.73 -1.35
C ASP A 77 21.43 -0.44 -2.85
N ASN A 78 22.61 0.00 -3.29
CA ASN A 78 22.88 0.28 -4.70
C ASN A 78 22.78 -0.96 -5.60
N LEU A 79 22.87 -2.18 -5.03
CA LEU A 79 22.71 -3.44 -5.76
C LEU A 79 21.25 -3.83 -5.99
N ILE A 80 20.27 -3.19 -5.34
CA ILE A 80 18.86 -3.58 -5.44
C ILE A 80 18.39 -3.59 -6.90
N CYS A 81 18.57 -2.48 -7.63
CA CYS A 81 18.11 -2.39 -9.02
C CYS A 81 18.82 -3.41 -9.95
N PRO A 82 20.17 -3.50 -9.97
CA PRO A 82 20.87 -4.53 -10.74
C PRO A 82 20.43 -5.96 -10.41
N VAL A 83 20.21 -6.28 -9.12
CA VAL A 83 19.73 -7.59 -8.70
C VAL A 83 18.33 -7.83 -9.25
N VAL A 84 17.38 -6.94 -8.98
CA VAL A 84 16.00 -7.06 -9.46
C VAL A 84 15.98 -7.23 -10.98
N ASP A 85 16.82 -6.53 -11.73
CA ASP A 85 16.89 -6.71 -13.19
C ASP A 85 17.48 -8.05 -13.63
N SER A 86 18.44 -8.59 -12.87
CA SER A 86 19.08 -9.87 -13.15
C SER A 86 18.15 -11.08 -12.90
N LEU A 87 17.12 -10.92 -12.06
CA LEU A 87 16.16 -11.98 -11.73
C LEU A 87 15.16 -12.29 -12.87
N LYS A 88 15.24 -11.59 -14.01
CA LYS A 88 14.32 -11.78 -15.15
C LYS A 88 14.24 -13.22 -15.67
N TYR A 89 15.33 -13.99 -15.53
CA TYR A 89 15.45 -15.35 -16.08
C TYR A 89 15.13 -16.45 -15.05
N LEU A 90 14.51 -16.11 -13.92
CA LEU A 90 14.07 -17.08 -12.92
C LEU A 90 12.85 -17.88 -13.39
N THR A 91 12.71 -19.10 -12.87
CA THR A 91 11.49 -19.92 -13.03
C THR A 91 10.42 -19.53 -12.00
N LEU A 92 9.18 -19.97 -12.23
CA LEU A 92 8.09 -19.81 -11.26
C LEU A 92 8.42 -20.43 -9.89
N LEU A 93 9.06 -21.62 -9.88
CA LEU A 93 9.53 -22.25 -8.64
C LEU A 93 10.58 -21.39 -7.95
N SER A 94 11.56 -20.86 -8.69
CA SER A 94 12.59 -19.99 -8.13
C SER A 94 12.01 -18.71 -7.53
N TYR A 95 10.97 -18.12 -8.13
CA TYR A 95 10.28 -16.95 -7.54
C TYR A 95 9.59 -17.29 -6.22
N ASP A 96 8.95 -18.46 -6.13
CA ASP A 96 8.28 -18.90 -4.90
C ASP A 96 9.29 -19.21 -3.78
N VAL A 97 10.43 -19.82 -4.11
CA VAL A 97 11.55 -20.01 -3.17
C VAL A 97 12.16 -18.68 -2.75
N LEU A 98 12.24 -17.68 -3.64
CA LEU A 98 12.69 -16.33 -3.29
C LEU A 98 11.75 -15.68 -2.26
N ALA A 99 10.43 -15.81 -2.41
CA ALA A 99 9.47 -15.31 -1.43
C ALA A 99 9.68 -15.94 -0.05
N TYR A 100 9.89 -17.26 0.00
CA TYR A 100 10.27 -17.97 1.23
C TYR A 100 11.58 -17.43 1.83
N CYS A 101 12.62 -17.25 1.02
CA CYS A 101 13.92 -16.74 1.51
C CYS A 101 13.81 -15.30 2.05
N VAL A 102 12.94 -14.46 1.48
CA VAL A 102 12.65 -13.12 2.00
C VAL A 102 12.02 -13.19 3.39
N ILE A 103 11.03 -14.07 3.58
CA ILE A 103 10.37 -14.29 4.87
C ILE A 103 11.38 -14.80 5.91
N GLU A 104 12.20 -15.78 5.53
CA GLU A 104 13.26 -16.31 6.38
C GLU A 104 14.26 -15.22 6.78
N ALA A 105 14.65 -14.36 5.83
CA ALA A 105 15.56 -13.25 6.08
C ALA A 105 14.97 -12.19 7.03
N LEU A 106 13.66 -11.92 6.94
CA LEU A 106 12.94 -11.03 7.88
C LEU A 106 12.85 -11.65 9.29
N CYS A 107 12.79 -12.96 9.40
CA CYS A 107 12.68 -13.69 10.66
C CYS A 107 14.04 -13.99 11.31
N ASN A 108 15.16 -13.48 10.77
CA ASN A 108 16.48 -13.75 11.34
C ASN A 108 16.64 -13.07 12.72
N PRO A 109 16.81 -13.85 13.81
CA PRO A 109 16.92 -13.31 15.17
C PRO A 109 18.27 -12.63 15.44
N GLU A 110 19.30 -12.91 14.64
CA GLU A 110 20.64 -12.30 14.80
C GLU A 110 20.68 -10.84 14.33
N LYS A 111 19.63 -10.38 13.66
CA LYS A 111 19.55 -9.03 13.11
C LYS A 111 18.59 -8.15 13.90
N ASP A 112 19.18 -7.19 14.60
CA ASP A 112 18.41 -6.16 15.27
C ASP A 112 17.77 -5.22 14.25
N ARG A 113 16.48 -4.96 14.41
CA ARG A 113 15.70 -4.04 13.57
C ARG A 113 16.01 -2.58 13.89
N MET A 114 16.63 -2.32 15.05
CA MET A 114 17.11 -1.01 15.45
C MET A 114 18.64 -0.96 15.43
N LYS A 115 19.18 0.22 15.16
CA LYS A 115 20.60 0.48 15.40
C LYS A 115 20.87 0.56 16.90
N HIS A 116 22.16 0.48 17.27
CA HIS A 116 22.61 0.64 18.65
C HIS A 116 22.25 2.00 19.28
N ASP A 117 21.82 2.98 18.48
CA ASP A 117 21.35 4.29 18.94
C ASP A 117 19.91 4.26 19.51
N GLY A 118 19.20 3.14 19.38
CA GLY A 118 17.82 2.97 19.85
C GLY A 118 16.80 3.95 19.23
N THR A 119 17.14 4.63 18.13
CA THR A 119 16.28 5.68 17.53
C THR A 119 16.18 5.62 16.02
N THR A 120 16.99 4.78 15.39
CA THR A 120 17.03 4.64 13.93
C THR A 120 16.78 3.18 13.53
N ILE A 121 15.90 3.00 12.54
CA ILE A 121 15.65 1.70 11.92
C ILE A 121 16.94 1.23 11.22
N SER A 122 17.29 -0.03 11.40
CA SER A 122 18.47 -0.64 10.80
C SER A 122 18.44 -0.58 9.26
N GLN A 123 19.59 -0.25 8.66
CA GLN A 123 19.69 -0.11 7.20
C GLN A 123 19.24 -1.36 6.48
N TRP A 124 19.66 -2.54 6.95
CA TRP A 124 19.34 -3.82 6.31
C TRP A 124 17.83 -4.05 6.13
N LEU A 125 17.00 -3.58 7.08
CA LEU A 125 15.55 -3.73 7.01
C LEU A 125 14.96 -2.78 5.97
N GLN A 126 15.46 -1.55 5.91
CA GLN A 126 15.10 -0.58 4.88
C GLN A 126 15.47 -1.09 3.48
N SER A 127 16.70 -1.61 3.30
CA SER A 127 17.16 -2.20 2.03
C SER A 127 16.31 -3.39 1.62
N LEU A 128 15.96 -4.25 2.57
CA LEU A 128 15.16 -5.43 2.32
C LEU A 128 13.71 -5.08 1.96
N ALA A 129 13.09 -4.12 2.66
CA ALA A 129 11.76 -3.61 2.35
C ALA A 129 11.72 -2.96 0.96
N ASN A 130 12.71 -2.11 0.65
CA ASN A 130 12.91 -1.49 -0.66
C ASN A 130 13.03 -2.57 -1.77
N PHE A 131 13.82 -3.62 -1.53
CA PHE A 131 13.92 -4.77 -2.45
C PHE A 131 12.58 -5.50 -2.61
N CYS A 132 11.85 -5.76 -1.52
CA CYS A 132 10.54 -6.41 -1.56
C CYS A 132 9.59 -5.64 -2.49
N GLY A 133 9.38 -4.34 -2.25
CA GLY A 133 8.48 -3.56 -3.10
C GLY A 133 8.93 -3.53 -4.57
N ALA A 134 10.24 -3.52 -4.85
CA ALA A 134 10.76 -3.55 -6.22
C ALA A 134 10.53 -4.90 -6.92
N VAL A 135 10.81 -6.01 -6.23
CA VAL A 135 10.69 -7.37 -6.80
C VAL A 135 9.23 -7.78 -6.98
N PHE A 136 8.36 -7.50 -6.01
CA PHE A 136 6.93 -7.81 -6.10
C PHE A 136 6.18 -6.90 -7.08
N LYS A 137 6.63 -5.66 -7.29
CA LYS A 137 6.15 -4.83 -8.41
C LYS A 137 6.48 -5.50 -9.75
N LYS A 138 7.73 -5.93 -9.93
CA LYS A 138 8.23 -6.34 -11.25
C LYS A 138 7.84 -7.74 -11.67
N TYR A 139 7.81 -8.69 -10.75
CA TYR A 139 7.59 -10.11 -11.02
C TYR A 139 6.28 -10.61 -10.41
N SER A 140 5.68 -11.64 -11.00
CA SER A 140 4.45 -12.27 -10.47
C SER A 140 4.82 -13.31 -9.42
N ILE A 141 5.17 -12.81 -8.24
CA ILE A 141 5.50 -13.61 -7.07
C ILE A 141 4.31 -13.55 -6.11
N GLU A 142 3.97 -14.67 -5.50
CA GLU A 142 2.91 -14.76 -4.50
C GLU A 142 3.29 -13.97 -3.22
N LEU A 143 2.40 -13.11 -2.75
CA LEU A 143 2.64 -12.23 -1.58
C LEU A 143 2.04 -12.77 -0.28
N ASN A 144 1.20 -13.81 -0.36
CA ASN A 144 0.35 -14.30 0.73
C ASN A 144 1.14 -14.56 2.02
N GLY A 145 2.27 -15.27 1.93
CA GLY A 145 3.11 -15.57 3.09
C GLY A 145 3.76 -14.34 3.72
N LEU A 146 4.12 -13.33 2.91
CA LEU A 146 4.74 -12.10 3.41
C LEU A 146 3.71 -11.20 4.10
N LEU A 147 2.52 -11.05 3.51
CA LEU A 147 1.43 -10.29 4.11
C LEU A 147 0.97 -10.93 5.42
N GLN A 148 0.86 -12.26 5.46
CA GLN A 148 0.55 -12.99 6.68
C GLN A 148 1.63 -12.83 7.75
N LEU A 149 2.92 -12.84 7.36
CA LEU A 149 4.01 -12.58 8.29
C LEU A 149 3.84 -11.21 8.95
N VAL A 150 3.67 -10.14 8.16
CA VAL A 150 3.51 -8.80 8.71
C VAL A 150 2.27 -8.72 9.61
N ALA A 151 1.13 -9.27 9.19
CA ALA A 151 -0.07 -9.33 10.03
C ALA A 151 0.19 -10.02 11.39
N ASN A 152 0.96 -11.11 11.39
CA ASN A 152 1.33 -11.81 12.62
C ASN A 152 2.29 -10.99 13.50
N GLN A 153 3.21 -10.22 12.90
CA GLN A 153 4.12 -9.36 13.64
C GLN A 153 3.38 -8.19 14.29
N LEU A 154 2.39 -7.59 13.60
CA LEU A 154 1.53 -6.57 14.20
C LEU A 154 0.68 -7.12 15.33
N LYS A 155 0.13 -8.34 15.17
CA LYS A 155 -0.56 -9.02 16.28
C LYS A 155 0.35 -9.30 17.47
N ALA A 156 1.65 -9.51 17.23
CA ALA A 156 2.67 -9.65 18.25
C ALA A 156 3.23 -8.28 18.72
N GLU A 157 2.53 -7.18 18.42
CA GLU A 157 2.84 -5.82 18.88
C GLU A 157 4.20 -5.30 18.36
N LYS A 158 4.67 -5.82 17.22
CA LYS A 158 5.93 -5.38 16.58
C LYS A 158 5.64 -4.49 15.37
N SER A 159 5.81 -3.19 15.56
CA SER A 159 5.51 -2.14 14.57
C SER A 159 6.51 -2.03 13.40
N LEU A 160 7.78 -2.39 13.61
CA LEU A 160 8.87 -2.13 12.66
C LEU A 160 8.70 -2.81 11.29
N ASP A 161 8.02 -3.96 11.25
CA ASP A 161 7.79 -4.71 10.01
C ASP A 161 6.73 -4.04 9.10
N LEU A 162 6.03 -3.00 9.58
CA LEU A 162 5.16 -2.14 8.75
C LEU A 162 5.91 -1.49 7.59
N LEU A 163 7.21 -1.25 7.74
CA LEU A 163 8.05 -0.71 6.67
C LEU A 163 7.97 -1.55 5.39
N VAL A 164 7.85 -2.88 5.52
CA VAL A 164 7.71 -3.78 4.37
C VAL A 164 6.41 -3.52 3.64
N VAL A 165 5.30 -3.30 4.35
CA VAL A 165 4.00 -2.98 3.76
C VAL A 165 4.03 -1.59 3.10
N LYS A 166 4.62 -0.58 3.76
CA LYS A 166 4.80 0.78 3.20
C LYS A 166 5.47 0.72 1.82
N GLU A 167 6.60 0.01 1.72
CA GLU A 167 7.35 -0.13 0.46
C GLU A 167 6.61 -0.93 -0.62
N ILE A 168 5.90 -1.99 -0.24
CA ILE A 168 5.11 -2.81 -1.16
C ILE A 168 3.96 -1.99 -1.74
N VAL A 169 3.19 -1.31 -0.89
CA VAL A 169 2.05 -0.50 -1.32
C VAL A 169 2.54 0.64 -2.20
N GLN A 170 3.58 1.37 -1.78
CA GLN A 170 4.15 2.46 -2.57
C GLN A 170 4.51 2.02 -3.99
N LYS A 171 5.29 0.94 -4.11
CA LYS A 171 5.84 0.54 -5.41
C LYS A 171 4.83 -0.17 -6.29
N MET A 172 3.94 -0.97 -5.72
CA MET A 172 2.97 -1.75 -6.48
C MET A 172 1.75 -0.93 -6.90
N THR A 173 1.36 0.09 -6.13
CA THR A 173 0.15 0.89 -6.36
C THR A 173 0.47 2.27 -6.93
N GLY A 174 1.60 2.85 -6.50
CA GLY A 174 1.99 4.22 -6.83
C GLY A 174 1.49 5.28 -5.86
N ILE A 175 0.83 4.88 -4.78
CA ILE A 175 0.38 5.80 -3.72
C ILE A 175 1.56 6.05 -2.78
N GLU A 176 2.05 7.29 -2.73
CA GLU A 176 3.19 7.66 -1.88
C GLU A 176 2.71 8.39 -0.62
N SER A 177 3.47 8.27 0.47
CA SER A 177 3.30 9.14 1.64
C SER A 177 4.07 10.44 1.38
N THR A 178 3.39 11.58 1.41
CA THR A 178 4.01 12.87 1.13
C THR A 178 4.55 13.48 2.43
N GLU A 179 5.87 13.40 2.66
CA GLU A 179 6.51 13.96 3.85
C GLU A 179 6.73 15.48 3.74
N GLU A 180 7.04 15.99 2.54
CA GLU A 180 7.28 17.42 2.27
C GLU A 180 6.44 17.90 1.07
N ALA A 181 5.13 18.03 1.29
CA ALA A 181 4.21 18.51 0.25
C ALA A 181 4.40 20.01 0.00
N THR A 182 4.53 20.40 -1.27
CA THR A 182 4.42 21.81 -1.65
C THR A 182 2.98 22.29 -1.47
N GLN A 183 2.78 23.61 -1.31
CA GLN A 183 1.44 24.19 -1.24
C GLN A 183 0.57 23.79 -2.44
N GLU A 184 1.16 23.73 -3.63
CA GLU A 184 0.47 23.31 -4.85
C GLU A 184 -0.05 21.86 -4.78
N GLN A 185 0.75 20.96 -4.21
CA GLN A 185 0.38 19.56 -4.01
C GLN A 185 -0.71 19.42 -2.94
N LEU A 186 -0.64 20.20 -1.87
CA LEU A 186 -1.69 20.23 -0.84
C LEU A 186 -3.03 20.68 -1.41
N GLU A 187 -3.03 21.73 -2.25
CA GLU A 187 -4.24 22.19 -2.95
C GLU A 187 -4.78 21.09 -3.89
N ALA A 188 -3.91 20.41 -4.65
CA ALA A 188 -4.31 19.30 -5.52
C ALA A 188 -4.87 18.10 -4.73
N MET A 189 -4.34 17.82 -3.55
CA MET A 189 -4.80 16.76 -2.65
C MET A 189 -6.20 17.02 -2.07
N CYS A 190 -6.67 18.27 -2.10
CA CYS A 190 -8.04 18.65 -1.76
C CYS A 190 -9.04 18.40 -2.91
N GLY A 191 -8.57 18.02 -4.09
CA GLY A 191 -9.41 17.79 -5.27
C GLY A 191 -10.08 16.42 -5.33
N GLY A 192 -10.71 16.11 -6.46
CA GLY A 192 -11.15 14.76 -6.80
C GLY A 192 -9.97 13.82 -7.09
N GLU A 193 -10.24 12.51 -7.13
CA GLU A 193 -9.20 11.47 -7.28
C GLU A 193 -8.25 11.69 -8.47
N LEU A 194 -8.77 12.20 -9.59
CA LEU A 194 -7.97 12.48 -10.78
C LEU A 194 -6.95 13.59 -10.54
N LEU A 195 -7.37 14.69 -9.90
CA LEU A 195 -6.49 15.80 -9.58
C LEU A 195 -5.43 15.38 -8.53
N LYS A 196 -5.82 14.55 -7.54
CA LYS A 196 -4.86 13.97 -6.59
C LYS A 196 -3.80 13.13 -7.30
N ALA A 197 -4.20 12.31 -8.27
CA ALA A 197 -3.29 11.46 -9.01
C ALA A 197 -2.32 12.25 -9.91
N GLU A 198 -2.80 13.32 -10.56
CA GLU A 198 -1.99 14.09 -11.52
C GLU A 198 -1.14 15.18 -10.84
N GLY A 199 -1.69 15.88 -9.84
CA GLY A 199 -1.06 17.02 -9.17
C GLY A 199 -0.66 16.81 -7.70
N GLY A 200 -1.13 15.75 -7.04
CA GLY A 200 -0.86 15.50 -5.61
C GLY A 200 0.51 14.87 -5.31
N TYR A 201 1.17 14.27 -6.31
CA TYR A 201 2.45 13.57 -6.15
C TYR A 201 3.54 14.18 -7.04
N PHE A 202 4.79 14.13 -6.58
CA PHE A 202 5.95 14.57 -7.38
C PHE A 202 6.21 13.68 -8.59
N HIS A 203 6.03 12.35 -8.42
CA HIS A 203 6.30 11.36 -9.45
C HIS A 203 5.04 10.59 -9.79
N GLN A 204 4.56 10.74 -11.01
CA GLN A 204 3.48 9.89 -11.52
C GLN A 204 4.02 8.49 -11.83
N LEU A 205 3.81 7.56 -10.90
CA LEU A 205 4.21 6.16 -11.08
C LEU A 205 3.34 5.49 -12.15
N ARG A 206 3.88 5.35 -13.36
CA ARG A 206 3.23 4.66 -14.48
C ARG A 206 3.31 3.12 -14.32
N ASN A 207 2.38 2.40 -14.96
CA ASN A 207 2.34 0.94 -15.06
C ASN A 207 2.09 0.16 -13.75
N THR A 208 1.38 0.75 -12.79
CA THR A 208 1.06 0.10 -11.51
C THR A 208 -0.22 -0.75 -11.53
N LYS A 209 -1.07 -0.64 -12.56
CA LYS A 209 -2.38 -1.34 -12.60
C LYS A 209 -2.28 -2.86 -12.35
N LYS A 210 -1.36 -3.55 -13.05
CA LYS A 210 -1.20 -5.02 -12.91
C LYS A 210 -0.60 -5.40 -11.55
N SER A 211 0.35 -4.63 -11.04
CA SER A 211 0.93 -4.89 -9.72
C SER A 211 -0.09 -4.62 -8.61
N SER A 212 -0.81 -3.51 -8.69
CA SER A 212 -1.89 -3.14 -7.79
C SER A 212 -2.98 -4.22 -7.73
N GLN A 213 -3.43 -4.71 -8.88
CA GLN A 213 -4.42 -5.78 -8.95
C GLN A 213 -3.94 -7.07 -8.27
N ARG A 214 -2.68 -7.48 -8.47
CA ARG A 214 -2.12 -8.66 -7.78
C ARG A 214 -2.03 -8.46 -6.26
N LEU A 215 -1.71 -7.25 -5.80
CA LEU A 215 -1.71 -6.93 -4.37
C LEU A 215 -3.13 -7.02 -3.79
N LYS A 216 -4.12 -6.46 -4.49
CA LYS A 216 -5.55 -6.60 -4.14
C LYS A 216 -5.95 -8.06 -4.03
N GLU A 217 -5.67 -8.87 -5.05
CA GLU A 217 -6.02 -10.29 -5.09
C GLU A 217 -5.39 -11.06 -3.92
N ALA A 218 -4.11 -10.87 -3.65
CA ALA A 218 -3.41 -11.51 -2.53
C ALA A 218 -4.02 -11.16 -1.16
N LEU A 219 -4.42 -9.89 -0.96
CA LEU A 219 -5.08 -9.45 0.27
C LEU A 219 -6.48 -10.03 0.43
N LEU A 220 -7.23 -10.19 -0.67
CA LEU A 220 -8.58 -10.73 -0.65
C LEU A 220 -8.59 -12.25 -0.48
N GLU A 221 -7.63 -12.96 -1.08
CA GLU A 221 -7.51 -14.42 -0.98
C GLU A 221 -7.29 -14.89 0.45
N GLN A 222 -6.49 -14.15 1.23
CA GLN A 222 -6.20 -14.45 2.65
C GLN A 222 -7.11 -13.70 3.63
N ASP A 223 -8.10 -12.94 3.13
CA ASP A 223 -8.95 -12.04 3.93
C ASP A 223 -8.15 -11.09 4.85
N LEU A 224 -7.00 -10.61 4.38
CA LEU A 224 -6.07 -9.77 5.15
C LEU A 224 -6.29 -8.26 4.95
N ALA A 225 -7.08 -7.85 3.95
CA ALA A 225 -7.31 -6.44 3.64
C ALA A 225 -7.77 -5.63 4.87
N LEU A 226 -8.87 -6.05 5.50
CA LEU A 226 -9.38 -5.38 6.69
C LEU A 226 -8.57 -5.65 7.97
N PRO A 227 -8.19 -6.91 8.28
CA PRO A 227 -7.36 -7.18 9.46
C PRO A 227 -6.09 -6.34 9.52
N LEU A 228 -5.40 -6.14 8.39
CA LEU A 228 -4.22 -5.27 8.36
C LEU A 228 -4.56 -3.81 8.66
N CYS A 229 -5.66 -3.26 8.12
CA CYS A 229 -6.14 -1.93 8.48
C CYS A 229 -6.38 -1.78 9.99
N LEU A 230 -7.10 -2.73 10.59
CA LEU A 230 -7.42 -2.70 12.01
C LEU A 230 -6.17 -2.86 12.88
N LEU A 231 -5.26 -3.77 12.51
CA LEU A 231 -4.00 -3.96 13.20
C LEU A 231 -3.13 -2.71 13.15
N MET A 232 -3.03 -2.04 11.99
CA MET A 232 -2.31 -0.76 11.88
C MET A 232 -2.95 0.33 12.75
N ALA A 233 -4.29 0.43 12.75
CA ALA A 233 -5.01 1.38 13.58
C ALA A 233 -4.79 1.15 15.08
N GLN A 234 -4.77 -0.11 15.52
CA GLN A 234 -4.49 -0.49 16.90
C GLN A 234 -3.01 -0.32 17.26
N GLN A 235 -2.10 -0.61 16.33
CA GLN A 235 -0.67 -0.45 16.54
C GLN A 235 -0.29 1.01 16.84
N LYS A 236 -1.02 1.99 16.28
CA LYS A 236 -0.86 3.41 16.62
C LYS A 236 -0.98 3.69 18.13
N ASN A 237 -1.98 3.08 18.79
CA ASN A 237 -2.12 3.15 20.24
C ASN A 237 -1.07 2.30 20.97
N CYS A 238 -0.70 1.14 20.41
CA CYS A 238 0.34 0.26 20.98
C CYS A 238 1.71 0.96 21.07
N ILE A 239 2.14 1.61 19.99
CA ILE A 239 3.38 2.41 19.93
C ILE A 239 3.35 3.49 21.01
N LEU A 240 2.20 4.17 21.16
CA LEU A 240 2.08 5.26 22.12
C LEU A 240 2.00 4.80 23.57
N TYR A 241 1.36 3.67 23.92
CA TYR A 241 1.07 3.34 25.32
C TYR A 241 1.76 2.09 25.86
N LYS A 242 2.20 1.16 25.00
CA LYS A 242 2.85 -0.10 25.41
C LYS A 242 4.35 -0.11 25.13
N GLU A 243 4.79 0.43 23.99
CA GLU A 243 6.20 0.42 23.59
C GLU A 243 7.07 1.48 24.34
N GLN A 244 6.48 2.28 25.24
CA GLN A 244 7.17 3.39 25.92
C GLN A 244 8.21 2.97 26.97
N GLU A 245 8.02 1.85 27.67
CA GLU A 245 8.82 1.54 28.87
C GLU A 245 10.33 1.36 28.58
N ALA A 246 10.70 1.05 27.34
CA ALA A 246 12.09 0.83 26.92
C ALA A 246 12.56 1.71 25.74
N SER A 247 11.68 2.55 25.17
CA SER A 247 11.94 3.24 23.90
C SER A 247 12.13 4.75 24.07
N HIS A 248 13.08 5.32 23.34
CA HIS A 248 13.26 6.78 23.31
C HIS A 248 12.06 7.48 22.67
N LEU A 249 11.59 8.59 23.24
CA LEU A 249 10.42 9.35 22.74
C LEU A 249 10.53 9.74 21.26
N LYS A 250 11.73 10.06 20.78
CA LYS A 250 11.98 10.37 19.36
C LYS A 250 11.68 9.18 18.45
N LEU A 251 11.96 7.96 18.91
CA LEU A 251 11.63 6.74 18.17
C LEU A 251 10.11 6.54 18.15
N VAL A 252 9.46 6.68 19.32
CA VAL A 252 8.00 6.55 19.44
C VAL A 252 7.29 7.49 18.47
N GLY A 253 7.71 8.76 18.38
CA GLY A 253 7.16 9.72 17.41
C GLY A 253 7.34 9.25 15.97
N LYS A 254 8.55 8.84 15.58
CA LYS A 254 8.82 8.34 14.22
C LYS A 254 7.99 7.09 13.87
N LEU A 255 7.86 6.15 14.80
CA LEU A 255 7.08 4.93 14.58
C LEU A 255 5.59 5.25 14.48
N PHE A 256 5.11 6.18 15.28
CA PHE A 256 3.73 6.67 15.23
C PHE A 256 3.43 7.30 13.87
N ASP A 257 4.27 8.22 13.41
CA ASP A 257 4.14 8.89 12.11
C ASP A 257 4.20 7.86 10.97
N GLN A 258 5.18 6.94 11.00
CA GLN A 258 5.30 5.89 9.99
C GLN A 258 4.08 4.96 9.96
N CYS A 259 3.51 4.62 11.12
CA CYS A 259 2.31 3.81 11.22
C CYS A 259 1.11 4.55 10.62
N GLN A 260 0.94 5.83 10.95
CA GLN A 260 -0.11 6.68 10.40
C GLN A 260 0.00 6.82 8.88
N ASP A 261 1.21 7.07 8.37
CA ASP A 261 1.50 7.15 6.94
C ASP A 261 1.12 5.87 6.20
N THR A 262 1.56 4.73 6.75
CA THR A 262 1.31 3.41 6.14
C THR A 262 -0.19 3.10 6.16
N LEU A 263 -0.90 3.46 7.24
CA LEU A 263 -2.33 3.30 7.38
C LEU A 263 -3.11 4.13 6.35
N VAL A 264 -2.76 5.41 6.19
CA VAL A 264 -3.41 6.31 5.21
C VAL A 264 -3.13 5.85 3.78
N GLN A 265 -1.89 5.47 3.49
CA GLN A 265 -1.47 4.94 2.20
C GLN A 265 -2.24 3.66 1.85
N PHE A 266 -2.31 2.71 2.79
CA PHE A 266 -3.01 1.45 2.60
C PHE A 266 -4.54 1.62 2.52
N GLY A 267 -5.13 2.48 3.37
CA GLY A 267 -6.56 2.81 3.30
C GLY A 267 -6.95 3.45 1.97
N SER A 268 -6.12 4.37 1.47
CA SER A 268 -6.31 4.99 0.15
C SER A 268 -6.19 3.98 -0.99
N PHE A 269 -5.27 3.02 -0.86
CA PHE A 269 -5.16 1.89 -1.80
C PHE A 269 -6.43 1.03 -1.80
N LEU A 270 -6.97 0.66 -0.64
CA LEU A 270 -8.19 -0.13 -0.55
C LEU A 270 -9.39 0.63 -1.14
N SER A 271 -9.54 1.92 -0.80
CA SER A 271 -10.65 2.75 -1.31
C SER A 271 -10.61 2.93 -2.83
N SER A 272 -9.42 2.99 -3.44
CA SER A 272 -9.27 3.15 -4.89
C SER A 272 -9.28 1.84 -5.68
N SER A 273 -8.96 0.71 -5.04
CA SER A 273 -8.81 -0.59 -5.71
C SER A 273 -10.01 -1.52 -5.54
N LEU A 274 -10.73 -1.41 -4.43
CA LEU A 274 -11.96 -2.18 -4.18
C LEU A 274 -13.16 -1.46 -4.78
N SER A 275 -14.16 -2.23 -5.25
CA SER A 275 -15.45 -1.61 -5.55
C SER A 275 -16.13 -1.17 -4.25
N MET A 276 -17.02 -0.18 -4.32
CA MET A 276 -17.74 0.28 -3.12
C MET A 276 -18.53 -0.86 -2.44
N GLU A 277 -19.08 -1.80 -3.20
CA GLU A 277 -19.80 -2.97 -2.67
C GLU A 277 -18.84 -3.95 -1.97
N GLU A 278 -17.69 -4.26 -2.57
CA GLU A 278 -16.64 -5.09 -1.97
C GLU A 278 -16.10 -4.46 -0.68
N TYR A 279 -15.95 -3.14 -0.67
CA TYR A 279 -15.46 -2.38 0.48
C TYR A 279 -16.50 -2.37 1.61
N ALA A 280 -17.76 -2.02 1.29
CA ALA A 280 -18.85 -1.90 2.25
C ALA A 280 -19.27 -3.23 2.89
N SER A 281 -19.17 -4.34 2.13
CA SER A 281 -19.48 -5.68 2.66
C SER A 281 -18.45 -6.20 3.67
N ARG A 282 -17.23 -5.65 3.65
CA ARG A 282 -16.13 -6.11 4.51
C ARG A 282 -15.95 -5.24 5.74
N LEU A 283 -16.04 -3.92 5.61
CA LEU A 283 -15.80 -3.01 6.74
C LEU A 283 -16.98 -3.09 7.75
N PRO A 284 -16.71 -3.36 9.04
CA PRO A 284 -17.72 -3.31 10.09
C PRO A 284 -18.34 -1.92 10.20
N PRO A 285 -19.59 -1.81 10.68
CA PRO A 285 -20.21 -0.53 10.98
C PRO A 285 -19.34 0.28 11.95
N ILE A 286 -19.32 1.60 11.78
CA ILE A 286 -18.45 2.49 12.55
C ILE A 286 -18.62 2.34 14.06
N GLY A 287 -19.84 2.10 14.55
CA GLY A 287 -20.09 1.82 15.97
C GLY A 287 -19.28 0.65 16.50
N ARG A 288 -19.09 -0.44 15.72
CA ARG A 288 -18.23 -1.58 16.12
C ARG A 288 -16.74 -1.24 16.03
N LEU A 289 -16.32 -0.46 15.02
CA LEU A 289 -14.93 -0.01 14.90
C LEU A 289 -14.48 0.75 16.15
N LEU A 290 -15.33 1.65 16.62
CA LEU A 290 -15.05 2.48 17.79
C LEU A 290 -15.20 1.71 19.11
N SER A 291 -16.29 0.93 19.28
CA SER A 291 -16.57 0.26 20.55
C SER A 291 -15.82 -1.05 20.75
N GLN A 292 -15.84 -1.97 19.78
CA GLN A 292 -15.30 -3.33 19.94
C GLN A 292 -13.83 -3.42 19.52
N TYR A 293 -13.47 -2.75 18.43
CA TYR A 293 -12.09 -2.76 17.93
C TYR A 293 -11.23 -1.64 18.51
N HIS A 294 -11.82 -0.71 19.26
CA HIS A 294 -11.14 0.43 19.90
C HIS A 294 -10.27 1.24 18.93
N VAL A 295 -10.73 1.38 17.69
CA VAL A 295 -10.11 2.22 16.67
C VAL A 295 -10.39 3.69 17.03
N GLN A 296 -9.38 4.55 16.91
CA GLN A 296 -9.57 5.99 17.13
C GLN A 296 -10.54 6.59 16.11
N ALA A 297 -11.27 7.64 16.50
CA ALA A 297 -12.33 8.22 15.69
C ALA A 297 -11.85 8.74 14.34
N ASP A 298 -10.70 9.43 14.31
CA ASP A 298 -10.06 9.92 13.09
C ASP A 298 -9.87 8.80 12.04
N VAL A 299 -9.35 7.64 12.47
CA VAL A 299 -9.12 6.48 11.60
C VAL A 299 -10.43 5.79 11.23
N ALA A 300 -11.34 5.62 12.18
CA ALA A 300 -12.61 4.95 11.94
C ALA A 300 -13.45 5.70 10.90
N PHE A 301 -13.51 7.03 11.01
CA PHE A 301 -14.18 7.86 10.02
C PHE A 301 -13.42 7.91 8.70
N PHE A 302 -12.08 7.99 8.71
CA PHE A 302 -11.29 7.90 7.48
C PHE A 302 -11.63 6.64 6.66
N LEU A 303 -11.74 5.48 7.31
CA LEU A 303 -12.11 4.22 6.65
C LEU A 303 -13.60 4.17 6.25
N ALA A 304 -14.50 4.70 7.07
CA ALA A 304 -15.94 4.60 6.83
C ALA A 304 -16.50 5.64 5.82
N ARG A 305 -15.78 6.76 5.59
CA ARG A 305 -16.22 7.86 4.70
C ARG A 305 -16.74 7.41 3.33
N PRO A 306 -16.03 6.57 2.55
CA PRO A 306 -16.51 6.12 1.24
C PRO A 306 -17.87 5.41 1.32
N MET A 307 -18.13 4.68 2.42
CA MET A 307 -19.39 3.97 2.63
C MET A 307 -20.56 4.92 2.88
N PHE A 308 -20.33 6.02 3.59
CA PHE A 308 -21.39 7.01 3.83
C PHE A 308 -21.86 7.64 2.53
N GLY A 309 -20.91 8.11 1.69
CA GLY A 309 -21.24 8.67 0.38
C GLY A 309 -21.98 7.68 -0.52
N HIS A 310 -21.53 6.42 -0.53
CA HIS A 310 -22.20 5.37 -1.31
C HIS A 310 -23.62 5.06 -0.79
N ALA A 311 -23.80 4.92 0.52
CA ALA A 311 -25.12 4.67 1.13
C ALA A 311 -26.10 5.81 0.87
N VAL A 312 -25.63 7.07 0.97
CA VAL A 312 -26.41 8.26 0.63
C VAL A 312 -26.81 8.25 -0.85
N ALA A 313 -25.88 7.94 -1.76
CA ALA A 313 -26.16 7.87 -3.19
C ALA A 313 -27.21 6.80 -3.52
N LEU A 314 -27.11 5.60 -2.93
CA LEU A 314 -28.11 4.55 -3.09
C LEU A 314 -29.49 4.99 -2.58
N LYS A 315 -29.53 5.60 -1.39
CA LYS A 315 -30.77 6.09 -0.79
C LYS A 315 -31.42 7.19 -1.61
N PHE A 316 -30.62 8.12 -2.12
CA PHE A 316 -31.07 9.18 -3.01
C PHE A 316 -31.62 8.62 -4.32
N ASP A 317 -30.96 7.62 -4.90
CA ASP A 317 -31.43 6.94 -6.11
C ASP A 317 -32.76 6.21 -5.90
N GLU A 318 -32.97 5.60 -4.73
CA GLU A 318 -34.27 5.02 -4.34
C GLU A 318 -35.37 6.08 -4.28
N ILE A 319 -35.12 7.21 -3.61
CA ILE A 319 -36.07 8.32 -3.50
C ILE A 319 -36.39 8.87 -4.89
N ARG A 320 -35.38 9.08 -5.72
CA ARG A 320 -35.51 9.54 -7.11
C ARG A 320 -36.37 8.59 -7.95
N LYS A 321 -36.20 7.28 -7.80
CA LYS A 321 -36.98 6.28 -8.56
C LYS A 321 -38.44 6.17 -8.08
N ARG A 322 -38.70 6.42 -6.80
CA ARG A 322 -40.06 6.40 -6.22
C ARG A 322 -40.86 7.63 -6.62
N ASP A 323 -40.22 8.77 -6.75
CA ASP A 323 -40.88 10.02 -7.14
C ASP A 323 -41.01 10.13 -8.68
N LYS A 324 -42.20 9.77 -9.18
CA LYS A 324 -42.53 9.86 -10.63
C LYS A 324 -42.45 11.30 -11.17
N GLY A 325 -42.50 12.32 -10.29
CA GLY A 325 -42.38 13.75 -10.63
C GLY A 325 -40.97 14.32 -10.51
N PHE A 326 -39.96 13.51 -10.14
CA PHE A 326 -38.63 14.00 -9.79
C PHE A 326 -37.97 14.89 -10.86
N LYS A 327 -38.17 14.57 -12.15
CA LYS A 327 -37.59 15.34 -13.27
C LYS A 327 -38.16 16.76 -13.39
N ASN A 328 -39.36 16.99 -12.86
CA ASN A 328 -40.06 18.28 -12.92
C ASN A 328 -39.81 19.12 -11.65
N LEU A 329 -39.07 18.60 -10.68
CA LEU A 329 -38.72 19.33 -9.47
C LEU A 329 -37.73 20.45 -9.77
N THR A 330 -37.86 21.55 -9.02
CA THR A 330 -36.86 22.62 -9.01
C THR A 330 -35.56 22.13 -8.36
N ASP A 331 -34.45 22.81 -8.61
CA ASP A 331 -33.17 22.40 -8.03
C ASP A 331 -33.18 22.46 -6.50
N ALA A 332 -33.87 23.45 -5.90
CA ALA A 332 -34.08 23.51 -4.45
C ALA A 332 -34.83 22.27 -3.92
N GLN A 333 -35.85 21.79 -4.64
CA GLN A 333 -36.58 20.58 -4.27
C GLN A 333 -35.72 19.32 -4.42
N LYS A 334 -34.86 19.24 -5.45
CA LYS A 334 -33.90 18.13 -5.60
C LYS A 334 -32.89 18.11 -4.45
N VAL A 335 -32.39 19.28 -4.04
CA VAL A 335 -31.51 19.41 -2.87
C VAL A 335 -32.22 18.92 -1.61
N GLN A 336 -33.49 19.29 -1.40
CA GLN A 336 -34.25 18.79 -0.24
C GLN A 336 -34.39 17.27 -0.24
N LYS A 337 -34.59 16.65 -1.41
CA LYS A 337 -34.60 15.18 -1.55
C LYS A 337 -33.26 14.53 -1.27
N TYR A 338 -32.16 15.22 -1.58
CA TYR A 338 -30.82 14.77 -1.21
C TYR A 338 -30.59 14.86 0.31
N VAL A 339 -31.01 15.97 0.94
CA VAL A 339 -30.95 16.13 2.41
C VAL A 339 -31.75 15.03 3.11
N GLU A 340 -32.96 14.71 2.60
CA GLU A 340 -33.78 13.59 3.11
C GLU A 340 -33.02 12.24 3.05
N ALA A 341 -32.26 12.00 1.97
CA ALA A 341 -31.43 10.80 1.84
C ALA A 341 -30.26 10.80 2.83
N VAL A 342 -29.58 11.94 2.99
CA VAL A 342 -28.47 12.13 3.95
C VAL A 342 -28.95 11.88 5.37
N ASP A 343 -30.04 12.53 5.79
CA ASP A 343 -30.59 12.39 7.13
C ASP A 343 -30.98 10.93 7.42
N SER A 344 -31.61 10.24 6.46
CA SER A 344 -31.98 8.84 6.61
C SER A 344 -30.79 7.92 6.87
N VAL A 345 -29.63 8.19 6.29
CA VAL A 345 -28.42 7.35 6.44
C VAL A 345 -27.63 7.78 7.67
N MET A 346 -27.39 9.08 7.83
CA MET A 346 -26.51 9.63 8.86
C MET A 346 -27.13 9.58 10.25
N THR A 347 -28.46 9.59 10.39
CA THR A 347 -29.12 9.43 11.70
C THR A 347 -28.71 8.12 12.37
N GLN A 348 -28.65 7.01 11.63
CA GLN A 348 -28.20 5.71 12.17
C GLN A 348 -26.75 5.75 12.64
N VAL A 349 -25.89 6.46 11.91
CA VAL A 349 -24.50 6.68 12.27
C VAL A 349 -24.40 7.46 13.58
N VAL A 350 -25.19 8.53 13.71
CA VAL A 350 -25.24 9.40 14.89
C VAL A 350 -25.72 8.64 16.13
N GLU A 351 -26.75 7.82 15.99
CA GLU A 351 -27.23 6.95 17.07
C GLU A 351 -26.16 5.95 17.52
N SER A 352 -25.37 5.41 16.58
CA SER A 352 -24.29 4.48 16.90
C SER A 352 -23.10 5.12 17.63
N VAL A 353 -22.87 6.42 17.41
CA VAL A 353 -21.74 7.17 18.00
C VAL A 353 -22.11 7.82 19.33
N ARG A 354 -23.37 8.21 19.52
CA ARG A 354 -23.87 8.82 20.76
C ARG A 354 -23.46 8.09 22.05
N PRO A 355 -23.56 6.75 22.19
CA PRO A 355 -23.22 6.06 23.43
C PRO A 355 -21.70 5.96 23.69
N LEU A 356 -20.85 6.35 22.74
CA LEU A 356 -19.40 6.21 22.85
C LEU A 356 -18.75 7.36 23.63
N HIS A 357 -19.48 8.45 23.84
CA HIS A 357 -19.03 9.60 24.61
C HIS A 357 -19.94 9.86 25.82
N PRO A 358 -19.40 10.44 26.91
CA PRO A 358 -20.20 10.84 28.06
C PRO A 358 -21.31 11.82 27.68
N SER A 359 -22.44 11.78 28.40
CA SER A 359 -23.57 12.70 28.17
C SER A 359 -23.15 14.18 28.22
N LYS A 360 -22.21 14.53 29.11
CA LYS A 360 -21.65 15.88 29.24
C LYS A 360 -21.02 16.39 27.94
N THR A 361 -20.37 15.53 27.15
CA THR A 361 -19.82 15.92 25.84
C THR A 361 -20.92 16.40 24.90
N TRP A 362 -22.12 15.85 25.03
CA TRP A 362 -23.27 16.19 24.19
C TRP A 362 -24.06 17.42 24.67
N GLU A 363 -23.76 17.93 25.85
CA GLU A 363 -24.26 19.22 26.33
C GLU A 363 -23.56 20.38 25.61
N ASP A 364 -22.25 20.22 25.32
CA ASP A 364 -21.43 21.24 24.65
C ASP A 364 -21.41 21.09 23.12
N LEU A 365 -21.60 19.87 22.59
CA LEU A 365 -21.49 19.53 21.17
C LEU A 365 -22.69 18.70 20.70
N SER A 366 -23.28 19.00 19.54
CA SER A 366 -24.31 18.10 19.01
C SER A 366 -23.70 16.84 18.39
N PRO A 367 -24.26 15.64 18.66
CA PRO A 367 -23.81 14.40 18.01
C PRO A 367 -23.89 14.47 16.48
N GLN A 368 -24.89 15.17 15.95
CA GLN A 368 -25.06 15.40 14.52
C GLN A 368 -23.86 16.16 13.95
N PHE A 369 -23.46 17.27 14.60
CA PHE A 369 -22.33 18.06 14.16
C PHE A 369 -21.02 17.26 14.21
N TYR A 370 -20.80 16.48 15.28
CA TYR A 370 -19.61 15.63 15.39
C TYR A 370 -19.50 14.66 14.21
N VAL A 371 -20.57 13.91 13.92
CA VAL A 371 -20.58 12.95 12.82
C VAL A 371 -20.42 13.66 11.48
N THR A 372 -21.13 14.77 11.25
CA THR A 372 -20.99 15.56 10.03
C THR A 372 -19.55 16.01 9.83
N PHE A 373 -18.93 16.62 10.84
CA PHE A 373 -17.53 17.07 10.80
C PHE A 373 -16.58 15.95 10.39
N TRP A 374 -16.68 14.78 11.02
CA TRP A 374 -15.79 13.66 10.71
C TRP A 374 -16.13 12.94 9.41
N SER A 375 -17.37 13.02 8.92
CA SER A 375 -17.80 12.41 7.66
C SER A 375 -17.39 13.20 6.41
N LEU A 376 -17.15 14.51 6.55
CA LEU A 376 -16.76 15.35 5.42
C LEU A 376 -15.25 15.26 5.13
N SER A 377 -14.90 15.47 3.88
CA SER A 377 -13.54 15.65 3.38
C SER A 377 -13.35 17.08 2.86
N MET A 378 -12.09 17.49 2.63
CA MET A 378 -11.79 18.84 2.13
C MET A 378 -12.49 19.16 0.80
N TYR A 379 -12.63 18.16 -0.07
CA TYR A 379 -13.29 18.32 -1.37
C TYR A 379 -14.79 18.63 -1.23
N ASP A 380 -15.42 18.17 -0.15
CA ASP A 380 -16.84 18.43 0.12
C ASP A 380 -17.08 19.85 0.61
N LEU A 381 -16.04 20.52 1.12
CA LEU A 381 -16.09 21.87 1.66
C LEU A 381 -15.69 22.93 0.63
N SER A 382 -14.72 22.62 -0.23
CA SER A 382 -14.20 23.56 -1.22
C SER A 382 -13.63 22.83 -2.43
N VAL A 383 -14.02 23.28 -3.62
CA VAL A 383 -13.47 22.79 -4.89
C VAL A 383 -12.22 23.61 -5.23
N PRO A 384 -11.02 22.99 -5.36
CA PRO A 384 -9.78 23.70 -5.65
C PRO A 384 -9.66 24.07 -7.14
N ALA A 385 -10.50 25.01 -7.61
CA ALA A 385 -10.58 25.39 -9.02
C ALA A 385 -9.24 25.83 -9.63
N SER A 386 -8.44 26.59 -8.88
CA SER A 386 -7.11 27.05 -9.31
C SER A 386 -6.12 25.91 -9.57
N SER A 387 -6.25 24.80 -8.83
CA SER A 387 -5.41 23.61 -9.02
C SER A 387 -5.83 22.84 -10.27
N TYR A 388 -7.15 22.72 -10.54
CA TYR A 388 -7.65 22.15 -11.78
C TYR A 388 -7.15 22.94 -13.00
N ASP A 389 -7.27 24.27 -12.97
CA ASP A 389 -6.80 25.14 -14.06
C ASP A 389 -5.29 24.98 -14.33
N ARG A 390 -4.51 24.84 -13.26
CA ARG A 390 -3.05 24.64 -13.34
C ARG A 390 -2.71 23.31 -14.00
N GLU A 391 -3.38 22.24 -13.60
CA GLU A 391 -3.11 20.91 -14.15
C GLU A 391 -3.59 20.80 -15.61
N VAL A 392 -4.75 21.38 -15.95
CA VAL A 392 -5.21 21.53 -17.34
C VAL A 392 -4.20 22.31 -18.18
N LYS A 393 -3.62 23.39 -17.64
CA LYS A 393 -2.57 24.16 -18.32
C LYS A 393 -1.30 23.33 -18.55
N LYS A 394 -0.87 22.54 -17.57
CA LYS A 394 0.26 21.60 -17.73
C LYS A 394 -0.02 20.57 -18.82
N LEU A 395 -1.22 19.97 -18.85
CA LEU A 395 -1.62 19.01 -19.87
C LEU A 395 -1.60 19.64 -21.28
N LYS A 396 -2.11 20.87 -21.44
CA LYS A 396 -2.01 21.63 -22.71
C LYS A 396 -0.56 21.87 -23.14
N GLN A 397 0.32 22.23 -22.21
CA GLN A 397 1.76 22.40 -22.49
C GLN A 397 2.42 21.08 -22.88
N GLN A 398 2.10 19.99 -22.19
CA GLN A 398 2.60 18.65 -22.53
C GLN A 398 2.14 18.22 -23.93
N MET A 399 0.87 18.49 -24.30
CA MET A 399 0.38 18.21 -25.65
C MET A 399 1.17 18.97 -26.71
N ALA A 400 1.42 20.26 -26.52
CA ALA A 400 2.21 21.07 -27.45
C ALA A 400 3.65 20.53 -27.61
N GLN A 401 4.29 20.12 -26.51
CA GLN A 401 5.62 19.49 -26.54
C GLN A 401 5.62 18.13 -27.24
N ILE A 402 4.56 17.34 -27.05
CA ILE A 402 4.37 16.04 -27.71
C ILE A 402 4.21 16.22 -29.22
N GLU A 403 3.47 17.24 -29.65
CA GLU A 403 3.27 17.56 -31.08
C GLU A 403 4.58 17.97 -31.75
N ASP A 404 5.38 18.81 -31.09
CA ASP A 404 6.65 19.32 -31.60
C ASP A 404 7.79 18.28 -31.59
N ASN A 405 7.70 17.24 -30.75
CA ASN A 405 8.71 16.19 -30.64
C ASN A 405 8.73 15.27 -31.87
N LYS A 406 9.50 15.66 -32.90
CA LYS A 406 9.65 14.94 -34.19
C LYS A 406 10.24 13.53 -34.06
N ASP A 407 11.04 13.26 -33.02
CA ASP A 407 11.70 11.96 -32.81
C ASP A 407 10.75 10.89 -32.25
N MET A 408 9.57 11.28 -31.75
CA MET A 408 8.61 10.34 -31.19
C MET A 408 7.78 9.66 -32.28
N VAL A 409 7.69 8.33 -32.21
CA VAL A 409 6.89 7.49 -33.13
C VAL A 409 5.45 8.04 -33.24
N PRO A 410 4.91 8.26 -34.46
CA PRO A 410 3.60 8.90 -34.65
C PRO A 410 2.45 8.24 -33.88
N SER A 411 2.45 6.90 -33.77
CA SER A 411 1.43 6.16 -33.02
C SER A 411 1.49 6.41 -31.52
N LYS A 412 2.70 6.56 -30.95
CA LYS A 412 2.88 6.94 -29.54
C LYS A 412 2.49 8.41 -29.32
N ARG A 413 2.81 9.28 -30.28
CA ARG A 413 2.44 10.71 -30.26
C ARG A 413 0.94 10.91 -30.20
N LYS A 414 0.19 10.25 -31.10
CA LYS A 414 -1.27 10.27 -31.07
C LYS A 414 -1.82 9.72 -29.75
N LYS A 415 -1.30 8.59 -29.26
CA LYS A 415 -1.78 7.96 -28.03
C LYS A 415 -1.60 8.83 -26.77
N GLU A 416 -0.43 9.47 -26.60
CA GLU A 416 -0.23 10.35 -25.44
C GLU A 416 -1.05 11.64 -25.56
N ARG A 417 -1.27 12.16 -26.78
CA ARG A 417 -2.18 13.28 -27.03
C ARG A 417 -3.63 12.95 -26.63
N ASP A 418 -4.17 11.85 -27.17
CA ASP A 418 -5.53 11.38 -26.86
C ASP A 418 -5.69 11.15 -25.35
N ARG A 419 -4.62 10.71 -24.66
CA ARG A 419 -4.62 10.59 -23.20
C ARG A 419 -4.74 11.95 -22.51
N CYS A 420 -3.98 12.95 -22.92
CA CYS A 420 -4.06 14.29 -22.32
C CYS A 420 -5.43 14.95 -22.58
N GLU A 421 -5.98 14.79 -23.78
CA GLU A 421 -7.33 15.27 -24.10
C GLU A 421 -8.38 14.60 -23.22
N ALA A 422 -8.34 13.27 -23.08
CA ALA A 422 -9.25 12.52 -22.21
C ALA A 422 -9.09 12.83 -20.72
N LEU A 423 -7.93 13.33 -20.29
CA LEU A 423 -7.71 13.79 -18.91
C LEU A 423 -8.28 15.20 -18.69
N MET A 424 -8.32 16.05 -19.71
CA MET A 424 -8.89 17.39 -19.62
C MET A 424 -10.41 17.39 -19.69
N GLU A 425 -11.02 16.41 -20.36
CA GLU A 425 -12.49 16.26 -20.43
C GLU A 425 -13.11 15.74 -19.13
N LYS A 426 -12.31 15.09 -18.27
CA LYS A 426 -12.72 14.52 -16.99
C LYS A 426 -12.42 15.48 -15.84
#